data_AF-A0AA35X163-F1
#
_entry.id   AF-A0AA35X163-F1
#
_cell.length_a   1.000
_cell.length_b   1.000
_cell.length_c   1.000
_cell.angle_alpha   90.00
_cell.angle_beta   90.00
_cell.angle_gamma   90.00
#
_symmetry.space_group_name_H-M   'P 1'
#
loop_
_entity.id
_entity.type
_entity.pdbx_description
1 polymer ?
#
loop_
_entity_poly.entity_id
_entity_poly.type
_entity_poly.pdbx_seq_one_letter_code
_entity_poly.pdbx_strand_id
1 'polypeptide(L)'
;MVTAVKAFDEGHRAHEMVSGERKMERMQSHLEELWENMKRIESGLDEVKSTHRRDSLYSKQKTDELDAKMKQLEEDNAQLKSTVGALKKELEDTKQKLKEALDEAAMLREDNSNLANQMSEERAELRESLEEQTSQWRTRQEQYERELREVRADLATVRKGIQDYREMNTTDSPGGTTSHSQGSETGEWIWKQKLGSGGFGEVFAAERRGCPDRFAAKRITMRDSDLIDKQEQIVSAFFKEMKALQECRHPRVVRYIDRAFETVKSGVHFYLIMEYMSEGSLSDVIKRDGKLDELKAKRFTGQLLDGLLYLHQRNIIHRDIKCSNILLDGSGDIKLADFGCVKFKKSKVDSGAKMTGTAWWMAPELIPKDNQSPTPSEKSDVWYVGISLQVEKSFLQNEGGYRF
;
A
#
# COMPACT_ATOMS: atom_id res chain seq x y z
N MET A 1 -35.90 1.50 -6.93
CA MET A 1 -37.24 1.10 -6.43
C MET A 1 -37.65 1.91 -5.20
N VAL A 2 -36.85 1.99 -4.13
CA VAL A 2 -37.19 2.77 -2.91
C VAL A 2 -37.44 4.27 -3.20
N THR A 3 -36.66 4.90 -4.08
CA THR A 3 -36.85 6.32 -4.48
C THR A 3 -38.13 6.55 -5.30
N ALA A 4 -38.55 5.56 -6.09
CA ALA A 4 -39.76 5.66 -6.91
C ALA A 4 -41.04 5.45 -6.08
N VAL A 5 -40.97 4.61 -5.03
CA VAL A 5 -42.07 4.42 -4.07
C VAL A 5 -42.24 5.65 -3.18
N LYS A 6 -41.15 6.29 -2.74
CA LYS A 6 -41.20 7.55 -1.96
C LYS A 6 -41.75 8.73 -2.75
N ALA A 7 -41.36 8.89 -4.02
CA ALA A 7 -41.89 9.96 -4.88
C ALA A 7 -43.39 9.78 -5.21
N PHE A 8 -43.86 8.53 -5.30
CA PHE A 8 -45.27 8.23 -5.48
C PHE A 8 -46.08 8.54 -4.21
N ASP A 9 -45.55 8.22 -3.02
CA ASP A 9 -46.21 8.49 -1.73
C ASP A 9 -46.24 9.99 -1.39
N GLU A 10 -45.15 10.73 -1.68
CA GLU A 10 -45.11 12.21 -1.54
C GLU A 10 -46.06 12.90 -2.54
N GLY A 11 -46.15 12.41 -3.77
CA GLY A 11 -47.09 12.92 -4.78
C GLY A 11 -48.55 12.65 -4.40
N HIS A 12 -48.86 11.49 -3.81
CA HIS A 12 -50.20 11.15 -3.38
C HIS A 12 -50.65 12.02 -2.19
N ARG A 13 -49.77 12.24 -1.20
CA ARG A 13 -50.04 13.10 -0.04
C ARG A 13 -50.16 14.57 -0.39
N ALA A 14 -49.34 15.08 -1.32
CA ALA A 14 -49.50 16.44 -1.84
C ALA A 14 -50.83 16.64 -2.56
N HIS A 15 -51.30 15.62 -3.31
CA HIS A 15 -52.59 15.65 -3.97
C HIS A 15 -53.77 15.58 -2.99
N GLU A 16 -53.62 14.86 -1.86
CA GLU A 16 -54.60 14.83 -0.78
C GLU A 16 -54.67 16.15 -0.01
N MET A 17 -53.55 16.81 0.26
CA MET A 17 -53.52 18.15 0.88
C MET A 17 -54.23 19.20 0.01
N VAL A 18 -53.91 19.28 -1.29
CA VAL A 18 -54.54 20.22 -2.22
C VAL A 18 -56.05 19.93 -2.37
N SER A 19 -56.44 18.65 -2.32
CA SER A 19 -57.85 18.24 -2.29
C SER A 19 -58.55 18.69 -1.01
N GLY A 20 -57.89 18.58 0.14
CA GLY A 20 -58.36 19.02 1.45
C GLY A 20 -58.55 20.54 1.55
N GLU A 21 -57.57 21.33 1.09
CA GLU A 21 -57.65 22.80 1.05
C GLU A 21 -58.83 23.27 0.19
N ARG A 22 -58.98 22.71 -1.02
CA ARG A 22 -60.12 23.02 -1.90
C ARG A 22 -61.47 22.60 -1.34
N LYS A 23 -61.49 21.57 -0.48
CA LYS A 23 -62.73 21.16 0.22
C LYS A 23 -63.05 22.14 1.34
N MET A 24 -62.03 22.63 2.05
CA MET A 24 -62.15 23.64 3.11
C MET A 24 -62.66 24.98 2.56
N GLU A 25 -62.08 25.48 1.45
CA GLU A 25 -62.53 26.72 0.79
C GLU A 25 -63.98 26.65 0.34
N ARG A 26 -64.40 25.50 -0.22
CA ARG A 26 -65.80 25.28 -0.63
C ARG A 26 -66.75 25.24 0.56
N MET A 27 -66.35 24.63 1.68
CA MET A 27 -67.16 24.63 2.90
C MET A 27 -67.26 26.02 3.53
N GLN A 28 -66.18 26.81 3.50
CA GLN A 28 -66.20 28.20 3.99
C GLN A 28 -67.14 29.07 3.16
N SER A 29 -67.03 29.01 1.83
CA SER A 29 -67.93 29.74 0.93
C SER A 29 -69.40 29.33 1.12
N HIS A 30 -69.68 28.05 1.31
CA HIS A 30 -71.05 27.58 1.58
C HIS A 30 -71.58 28.03 2.95
N LEU A 31 -70.73 28.07 3.98
CA LEU A 31 -71.09 28.62 5.29
C LEU A 31 -71.42 30.12 5.21
N GLU A 32 -70.68 30.90 4.42
CA GLU A 32 -70.97 32.32 4.18
C GLU A 32 -72.32 32.52 3.48
N GLU A 33 -72.61 31.72 2.46
CA GLU A 33 -73.88 31.75 1.74
C GLU A 33 -75.07 31.39 2.65
N LEU A 34 -74.95 30.32 3.44
CA LEU A 34 -76.00 29.93 4.40
C LEU A 34 -76.21 30.99 5.47
N TRP A 35 -75.16 31.69 5.89
CA TRP A 35 -75.25 32.76 6.87
C TRP A 35 -75.97 34.00 6.34
N GLU A 36 -75.68 34.42 5.11
CA GLU A 36 -76.42 35.51 4.45
C GLU A 36 -77.89 35.13 4.21
N ASN A 37 -78.18 33.87 3.87
CA ASN A 37 -79.56 33.37 3.79
C ASN A 37 -80.28 33.42 5.14
N MET A 38 -79.61 33.02 6.22
CA MET A 38 -80.15 33.08 7.58
C MET A 38 -80.52 34.52 7.97
N LYS A 39 -79.65 35.50 7.68
CA LYS A 39 -79.95 36.93 7.91
C LYS A 39 -81.16 37.42 7.13
N ARG A 40 -81.30 37.02 5.87
CA ARG A 40 -82.46 37.38 5.03
C ARG A 40 -83.75 36.83 5.61
N ILE A 41 -83.74 35.59 6.08
CA ILE A 41 -84.89 34.97 6.75
C ILE A 41 -85.21 35.70 8.06
N GLU A 42 -84.21 36.03 8.88
CA GLU A 42 -84.41 36.78 10.14
C GLU A 42 -85.01 38.18 9.88
N SER A 43 -84.50 38.91 8.89
CA SER A 43 -85.06 40.20 8.46
C SER A 43 -86.49 40.09 7.94
N GLY A 44 -86.81 39.05 7.17
CA GLY A 44 -88.17 38.81 6.69
C GLY A 44 -89.14 38.44 7.82
N LEU A 45 -88.67 37.69 8.83
CA LEU A 45 -89.44 37.37 10.02
C LEU A 45 -89.81 38.64 10.82
N ASP A 46 -88.88 39.59 10.94
CA ASP A 46 -89.11 40.88 11.60
C ASP A 46 -90.11 41.76 10.83
N GLU A 47 -90.06 41.75 9.49
CA GLU A 47 -91.00 42.48 8.64
C GLU A 47 -92.44 41.92 8.76
N VAL A 48 -92.60 40.59 8.76
CA VAL A 48 -93.90 39.92 8.96
C VAL A 48 -94.46 40.17 10.38
N LYS A 49 -93.61 40.13 11.41
CA LYS A 49 -94.00 40.50 12.79
C LYS A 49 -94.44 41.97 12.89
N SER A 50 -93.82 42.86 12.12
CA SER A 50 -94.16 44.29 12.11
C SER A 50 -95.47 44.59 11.37
N THR A 51 -95.82 43.81 10.35
CA THR A 51 -97.08 43.93 9.58
C THR A 51 -98.26 43.32 10.32
N HIS A 52 -98.08 42.17 10.98
CA HIS A 52 -99.08 41.57 11.88
C HIS A 52 -99.51 42.53 13.02
N ARG A 53 -98.61 43.41 13.49
CA ARG A 53 -98.94 44.45 14.50
C ARG A 53 -99.71 45.66 13.96
N ARG A 54 -99.75 45.90 12.64
CA ARG A 54 -100.32 47.13 12.04
C ARG A 54 -101.76 46.97 11.50
N ASP A 55 -102.21 45.76 11.15
CA ASP A 55 -103.51 45.55 10.50
C ASP A 55 -104.56 44.95 11.44
N SER A 56 -105.38 45.80 12.05
CA SER A 56 -106.71 45.43 12.56
C SER A 56 -107.74 45.74 11.47
N LEU A 57 -108.57 44.74 11.10
CA LEU A 57 -109.70 44.78 10.15
C LEU A 57 -109.44 44.50 8.64
N TYR A 58 -108.64 43.48 8.30
CA TYR A 58 -108.66 42.86 6.95
C TYR A 58 -108.59 41.32 7.04
N SER A 59 -109.50 40.63 6.34
CA SER A 59 -109.79 39.18 6.27
C SER A 59 -108.89 38.17 7.04
N LYS A 60 -109.52 37.37 7.93
CA LYS A 60 -108.96 36.20 8.65
C LYS A 60 -108.11 35.25 7.78
N GLN A 61 -108.42 35.15 6.50
CA GLN A 61 -107.68 34.31 5.55
C GLN A 61 -106.22 34.79 5.36
N LYS A 62 -105.98 36.10 5.34
CA LYS A 62 -104.64 36.67 5.13
C LYS A 62 -103.76 36.54 6.38
N THR A 63 -104.35 36.57 7.57
CA THR A 63 -103.64 36.33 8.83
C THR A 63 -103.24 34.86 8.96
N ASP A 64 -104.14 33.92 8.64
CA ASP A 64 -103.84 32.47 8.68
C ASP A 64 -102.73 32.10 7.67
N GLU A 65 -102.70 32.73 6.49
CA GLU A 65 -101.63 32.58 5.49
C GLU A 65 -100.27 33.12 5.97
N LEU A 66 -100.26 34.24 6.68
CA LEU A 66 -99.03 34.82 7.23
C LEU A 66 -98.48 34.00 8.40
N ASP A 67 -99.36 33.48 9.28
CA ASP A 67 -98.96 32.62 10.40
C ASP A 67 -98.38 31.28 9.91
N ALA A 68 -98.97 30.70 8.86
CA ALA A 68 -98.43 29.49 8.21
C ALA A 68 -97.03 29.75 7.60
N LYS A 69 -96.84 30.91 6.95
CA LYS A 69 -95.53 31.32 6.42
C LYS A 69 -94.50 31.55 7.52
N MET A 70 -94.88 32.18 8.64
CA MET A 70 -93.99 32.38 9.79
C MET A 70 -93.51 31.04 10.35
N LYS A 71 -94.42 30.09 10.56
CA LYS A 71 -94.08 28.77 11.09
C LYS A 71 -93.10 28.02 10.17
N GLN A 72 -93.33 28.06 8.85
CA GLN A 72 -92.42 27.45 7.88
C GLN A 72 -91.02 28.10 7.93
N LEU A 73 -90.94 29.43 8.00
CA LEU A 73 -89.65 30.14 8.08
C LEU A 73 -88.90 29.86 9.39
N GLU A 74 -89.61 29.67 10.50
CA GLU A 74 -89.01 29.29 11.78
C GLU A 74 -88.43 27.87 11.74
N GLU A 75 -89.15 26.93 11.12
CA GLU A 75 -88.68 25.55 10.89
C GLU A 75 -87.45 25.53 9.97
N ASP A 76 -87.49 26.25 8.85
CA ASP A 76 -86.37 26.37 7.91
C ASP A 76 -85.13 27.01 8.57
N ASN A 77 -85.31 28.04 9.40
CA ASN A 77 -84.21 28.69 10.13
C ASN A 77 -83.59 27.76 11.19
N ALA A 78 -84.40 26.97 11.90
CA ALA A 78 -83.90 25.98 12.84
C ALA A 78 -83.08 24.89 12.13
N GLN A 79 -83.54 24.42 10.97
CA GLN A 79 -82.81 23.46 10.15
C GLN A 79 -81.49 24.05 9.63
N LEU A 80 -81.49 25.30 9.16
CA LEU A 80 -80.28 26.02 8.72
C LEU A 80 -79.27 26.22 9.86
N LYS A 81 -79.71 26.57 11.06
CA LYS A 81 -78.82 26.70 12.23
C LYS A 81 -78.14 25.38 12.58
N SER A 82 -78.87 24.28 12.47
CA SER A 82 -78.35 22.93 12.68
C SER A 82 -77.30 22.55 11.63
N THR A 83 -77.57 22.78 10.34
CA THR A 83 -76.63 22.45 9.25
C THR A 83 -75.37 23.31 9.32
N VAL A 84 -75.49 24.61 9.61
CA VAL A 84 -74.35 25.52 9.83
C VAL A 84 -73.50 25.04 11.02
N GLY A 85 -74.12 24.58 12.10
CA GLY A 85 -73.41 24.01 13.25
C GLY A 85 -72.60 22.75 12.90
N ALA A 86 -73.21 21.83 12.15
CA ALA A 86 -72.55 20.61 11.69
C ALA A 86 -71.37 20.91 10.75
N LEU A 87 -71.57 21.81 9.78
CA LEU A 87 -70.53 22.21 8.83
C LEU A 87 -69.36 22.94 9.51
N LYS A 88 -69.64 23.78 10.52
CA LYS A 88 -68.57 24.41 11.32
C LYS A 88 -67.72 23.39 12.08
N LYS A 89 -68.35 22.35 12.62
CA LYS A 89 -67.63 21.27 13.30
C LYS A 89 -66.76 20.49 12.32
N GLU A 90 -67.30 20.10 11.16
CA GLU A 90 -66.51 19.43 10.12
C GLU A 90 -65.35 20.31 9.60
N LEU A 91 -65.57 21.62 9.49
CA LEU A 91 -64.52 22.57 9.11
C LEU A 91 -63.38 22.60 10.14
N GLU A 92 -63.69 22.55 11.43
CA GLU A 92 -62.66 22.57 12.47
C GLU A 92 -61.89 21.23 12.52
N ASP A 93 -62.60 20.10 12.41
CA ASP A 93 -61.98 18.77 12.35
C ASP A 93 -61.05 18.63 11.13
N THR A 94 -61.42 19.21 9.99
CA THR A 94 -60.58 19.18 8.78
C THR A 94 -59.37 20.10 8.88
N LYS A 95 -59.49 21.28 9.51
CA LYS A 95 -58.33 22.15 9.81
C LYS A 95 -57.32 21.47 10.72
N GLN A 96 -57.80 20.79 11.77
CA GLN A 96 -56.92 20.09 12.70
C GLN A 96 -56.14 18.97 12.00
N LYS A 97 -56.82 18.15 11.18
CA LYS A 97 -56.16 17.11 10.36
C LYS A 97 -55.15 17.67 9.37
N LEU A 98 -55.45 18.81 8.74
CA LEU A 98 -54.52 19.45 7.81
C LEU A 98 -53.26 19.95 8.52
N LYS A 99 -53.41 20.50 9.73
CA LYS A 99 -52.28 20.95 10.54
C LYS A 99 -51.37 19.78 10.94
N GLU A 100 -51.94 18.68 11.41
CA GLU A 100 -51.19 17.46 11.75
C GLU A 100 -50.42 16.92 10.54
N ALA A 101 -51.05 16.88 9.37
CA ALA A 101 -50.40 16.44 8.13
C ALA A 101 -49.25 17.37 7.69
N LEU A 102 -49.39 18.69 7.91
CA LEU A 102 -48.34 19.68 7.63
C LEU A 102 -47.12 19.50 8.54
N ASP A 103 -47.35 19.27 9.84
CA ASP A 103 -46.28 19.06 10.82
C ASP A 103 -45.52 17.74 10.52
N GLU A 104 -46.24 16.66 10.17
CA GLU A 104 -45.62 15.40 9.73
C GLU A 104 -44.77 15.59 8.45
N ALA A 105 -45.28 16.34 7.47
CA ALA A 105 -44.55 16.62 6.23
C ALA A 105 -43.29 17.46 6.47
N ALA A 106 -43.29 18.36 7.45
CA ALA A 106 -42.11 19.13 7.83
C ALA A 106 -41.01 18.25 8.44
N MET A 107 -41.37 17.34 9.37
CA MET A 107 -40.41 16.40 9.96
C MET A 107 -39.79 15.47 8.90
N LEU A 108 -40.60 14.92 7.99
CA LEU A 108 -40.09 14.06 6.91
C LEU A 108 -39.11 14.78 5.96
N ARG A 109 -39.29 16.08 5.73
CA ARG A 109 -38.34 16.89 4.94
C ARG A 109 -37.00 17.06 5.64
N GLU A 110 -37.02 17.31 6.95
CA GLU A 110 -35.81 17.42 7.76
C GLU A 110 -35.05 16.09 7.81
N ASP A 111 -35.75 14.97 8.05
CA ASP A 111 -35.17 13.63 8.02
C ASP A 111 -34.58 13.26 6.66
N ASN A 112 -35.28 13.57 5.55
CA ASN A 112 -34.76 13.35 4.20
C ASN A 112 -33.50 14.21 3.92
N SER A 113 -33.46 15.45 4.42
CA SER A 113 -32.28 16.32 4.30
C SER A 113 -31.09 15.77 5.09
N ASN A 114 -31.33 15.32 6.32
CA ASN A 114 -30.30 14.72 7.18
C ASN A 114 -29.74 13.43 6.56
N LEU A 115 -30.61 12.57 6.03
CA LEU A 115 -30.20 11.34 5.33
C LEU A 115 -29.40 11.65 4.05
N ALA A 116 -29.76 12.69 3.32
CA ALA A 116 -29.02 13.12 2.14
C ALA A 116 -27.60 13.60 2.50
N ASN A 117 -27.46 14.35 3.61
CA ASN A 117 -26.16 14.77 4.13
C ASN A 117 -25.32 13.58 4.59
N GLN A 118 -25.89 12.66 5.38
CA GLN A 118 -25.20 11.44 5.80
C GLN A 118 -24.72 10.61 4.61
N MET A 119 -25.57 10.38 3.61
CA MET A 119 -25.15 9.67 2.39
C MET A 119 -24.07 10.42 1.60
N SER A 120 -24.04 11.74 1.65
CA SER A 120 -22.99 12.54 1.01
C SER A 120 -21.66 12.39 1.74
N GLU A 121 -21.67 12.38 3.07
CA GLU A 121 -20.48 12.15 3.90
C GLU A 121 -19.92 10.73 3.70
N GLU A 122 -20.77 9.69 3.80
CA GLU A 122 -20.36 8.31 3.54
C GLU A 122 -19.76 8.12 2.13
N ARG A 123 -20.33 8.78 1.12
CA ARG A 123 -19.78 8.77 -0.26
C ARG A 123 -18.43 9.46 -0.35
N ALA A 124 -18.18 10.52 0.42
CA ALA A 124 -16.91 11.22 0.45
C ALA A 124 -15.82 10.34 1.09
N GLU A 125 -16.12 9.72 2.22
CA GLU A 125 -15.20 8.79 2.91
C GLU A 125 -14.84 7.59 2.01
N LEU A 126 -15.84 7.00 1.35
CA LEU A 126 -15.62 5.87 0.43
C LEU A 126 -14.73 6.27 -0.75
N ARG A 127 -14.89 7.50 -1.26
CA ARG A 127 -14.08 8.04 -2.35
C ARG A 127 -12.63 8.26 -1.92
N GLU A 128 -12.40 8.82 -0.74
CA GLU A 128 -11.05 9.01 -0.19
C GLU A 128 -10.33 7.67 0.00
N SER A 129 -11.02 6.69 0.59
CA SER A 129 -10.51 5.32 0.74
C SER A 129 -10.16 4.67 -0.61
N LEU A 130 -11.02 4.83 -1.62
CA LEU A 130 -10.78 4.33 -2.97
C LEU A 130 -9.59 5.04 -3.64
N GLU A 131 -9.45 6.35 -3.47
CA GLU A 131 -8.31 7.12 -3.99
C GLU A 131 -6.99 6.69 -3.33
N GLU A 132 -7.00 6.44 -2.01
CA GLU A 132 -5.83 5.92 -1.28
C GLU A 132 -5.44 4.53 -1.79
N GLN A 133 -6.39 3.60 -1.89
CA GLN A 133 -6.11 2.26 -2.43
C GLN A 133 -5.57 2.34 -3.85
N THR A 134 -6.18 3.18 -4.71
CA THR A 134 -5.74 3.36 -6.09
C THR A 134 -4.31 3.92 -6.14
N SER A 135 -3.97 4.85 -5.25
CA SER A 135 -2.62 5.39 -5.11
C SER A 135 -1.61 4.30 -4.73
N GLN A 136 -1.91 3.49 -3.72
CA GLN A 136 -1.07 2.35 -3.30
C GLN A 136 -0.87 1.34 -4.44
N TRP A 137 -1.93 1.03 -5.20
CA TRP A 137 -1.85 0.15 -6.37
C TRP A 137 -0.95 0.72 -7.47
N ARG A 138 -1.06 2.01 -7.80
CA ARG A 138 -0.17 2.67 -8.77
C ARG A 138 1.29 2.59 -8.34
N THR A 139 1.61 2.91 -7.09
CA THR A 139 2.99 2.84 -6.59
C THR A 139 3.56 1.43 -6.68
N ARG A 140 2.76 0.39 -6.34
CA ARG A 140 3.18 -1.01 -6.52
C ARG A 140 3.38 -1.36 -7.99
N GLN A 141 2.48 -0.93 -8.88
CA GLN A 141 2.60 -1.18 -10.31
C GLN A 141 3.88 -0.55 -10.88
N GLU A 142 4.18 0.70 -10.53
CA GLU A 142 5.43 1.36 -10.93
C GLU A 142 6.67 0.63 -10.42
N GLN A 143 6.63 0.11 -9.19
CA GLN A 143 7.71 -0.70 -8.64
C GLN A 143 7.90 -2.00 -9.45
N TYR A 144 6.83 -2.75 -9.72
CA TYR A 144 6.91 -3.95 -10.54
C TYR A 144 7.39 -3.67 -11.96
N GLU A 145 6.95 -2.58 -12.58
CA GLU A 145 7.41 -2.18 -13.91
C GLU A 145 8.89 -1.77 -13.92
N ARG A 146 9.42 -1.22 -12.81
CA ARG A 146 10.85 -0.94 -12.65
C ARG A 146 11.65 -2.24 -12.54
N GLU A 147 11.24 -3.14 -11.65
CA GLU A 147 11.88 -4.45 -11.46
C GLU A 147 11.85 -5.27 -12.78
N LEU A 148 10.73 -5.26 -13.50
CA LEU A 148 10.60 -5.95 -14.78
C LEU A 148 11.50 -5.34 -15.86
N ARG A 149 11.70 -4.01 -15.87
CA ARG A 149 12.64 -3.35 -16.78
C ARG A 149 14.09 -3.76 -16.50
N GLU A 150 14.47 -3.84 -15.24
CA GLU A 150 15.81 -4.29 -14.84
C GLU A 150 16.06 -5.74 -15.27
N VAL A 151 15.13 -6.65 -14.96
CA VAL A 151 15.22 -8.06 -15.38
C VAL A 151 15.28 -8.18 -16.90
N ARG A 152 14.51 -7.39 -17.66
CA ARG A 152 14.57 -7.38 -19.12
C ARG A 152 15.91 -6.88 -19.64
N ALA A 153 16.49 -5.86 -19.03
CA ALA A 153 17.82 -5.35 -19.39
C ALA A 153 18.90 -6.41 -19.12
N ASP A 154 18.83 -7.11 -17.98
CA ASP A 154 19.71 -8.22 -17.66
C ASP A 154 19.56 -9.37 -18.66
N LEU A 155 18.33 -9.79 -18.96
CA LEU A 155 18.06 -10.83 -19.95
C LEU A 155 18.53 -10.45 -21.35
N ALA A 156 18.36 -9.19 -21.77
CA ALA A 156 18.86 -8.71 -23.05
C ALA A 156 20.39 -8.79 -23.11
N THR A 157 21.07 -8.44 -22.01
CA THR A 157 22.53 -8.52 -21.88
C THR A 157 23.01 -9.98 -21.97
N VAL A 158 22.37 -10.89 -21.22
CA VAL A 158 22.66 -12.33 -21.29
C VAL A 158 22.42 -12.88 -22.70
N ARG A 159 21.31 -12.50 -23.34
CA ARG A 159 20.97 -12.97 -24.69
C ARG A 159 21.98 -12.49 -25.73
N LYS A 160 22.43 -11.24 -25.62
CA LYS A 160 23.50 -10.71 -26.47
C LYS A 160 24.79 -11.51 -26.26
N GLY A 161 25.17 -11.78 -25.01
CA GLY A 161 26.32 -12.63 -24.70
C GLY A 161 26.23 -14.04 -25.32
N ILE A 162 25.06 -14.67 -25.29
CA ILE A 162 24.82 -15.98 -25.93
C ILE A 162 24.88 -15.90 -27.46
N GLN A 163 24.40 -14.80 -28.05
CA GLN A 163 24.48 -14.60 -29.49
C GLN A 163 25.94 -14.41 -29.94
N ASP A 164 26.69 -13.54 -29.26
CA ASP A 164 28.11 -13.31 -29.51
C ASP A 164 28.90 -14.63 -29.39
N TYR A 165 28.55 -15.48 -28.42
CA TYR A 165 29.11 -16.84 -28.29
C TYR A 165 28.89 -17.72 -29.51
N ARG A 166 27.65 -17.75 -30.03
CA ARG A 166 27.30 -18.59 -31.18
C ARG A 166 28.04 -18.13 -32.43
N GLU A 167 28.17 -16.82 -32.63
CA GLU A 167 28.90 -16.24 -33.76
C GLU A 167 30.41 -16.52 -33.69
N MET A 168 30.99 -16.56 -32.48
CA MET A 168 32.39 -16.98 -32.29
C MET A 168 32.63 -18.48 -32.58
N ASN A 169 31.63 -19.33 -32.38
CA ASN A 169 31.75 -20.78 -32.59
C ASN A 169 31.29 -21.27 -33.98
N THR A 170 30.73 -20.41 -34.84
CA THR A 170 30.36 -20.75 -36.23
C THR A 170 31.45 -20.39 -37.26
N THR A 171 32.54 -19.77 -36.84
CA THR A 171 33.64 -19.31 -37.72
C THR A 171 34.88 -20.22 -37.71
N ASP A 172 34.69 -21.54 -37.59
CA ASP A 172 35.76 -22.51 -37.84
C ASP A 172 35.77 -22.97 -39.31
N SER A 173 36.68 -22.40 -40.11
CA SER A 173 37.30 -23.06 -41.26
C SER A 173 38.82 -23.07 -41.06
N PRO A 174 39.54 -24.15 -41.43
CA PRO A 174 40.87 -24.42 -40.91
C PRO A 174 41.97 -23.73 -41.73
N GLY A 175 42.79 -22.93 -41.05
CA GLY A 175 44.09 -22.52 -41.59
C GLY A 175 44.55 -21.15 -41.09
N GLY A 176 45.52 -21.13 -40.18
CA GLY A 176 46.19 -19.89 -39.80
C GLY A 176 46.87 -19.93 -38.43
N THR A 177 48.11 -20.41 -38.40
CA THR A 177 49.09 -20.14 -37.34
C THR A 177 49.29 -18.63 -37.19
N THR A 178 49.05 -18.05 -35.99
CA THR A 178 49.97 -17.12 -35.29
C THR A 178 49.41 -16.57 -33.98
N SER A 179 50.33 -16.43 -33.02
CA SER A 179 50.41 -15.45 -31.91
C SER A 179 49.34 -15.45 -30.81
N HIS A 180 49.82 -15.73 -29.59
CA HIS A 180 49.25 -15.22 -28.34
C HIS A 180 49.05 -13.70 -28.46
N SER A 181 47.81 -13.28 -28.60
CA SER A 181 47.40 -11.88 -28.47
C SER A 181 46.47 -11.75 -27.27
N GLN A 182 46.66 -10.64 -26.58
CA GLN A 182 46.05 -10.23 -25.33
C GLN A 182 44.52 -10.26 -25.41
N GLY A 183 43.89 -10.47 -24.25
CA GLY A 183 42.45 -10.63 -24.11
C GLY A 183 41.65 -9.54 -24.82
N SER A 184 40.55 -9.96 -25.43
CA SER A 184 39.53 -9.16 -26.12
C SER A 184 39.31 -7.77 -25.50
N GLU A 185 39.84 -6.72 -26.14
CA GLU A 185 39.76 -5.32 -25.73
C GLU A 185 38.44 -4.62 -26.10
N THR A 186 37.30 -5.29 -25.99
CA THR A 186 35.98 -4.74 -26.41
C THR A 186 35.05 -4.34 -25.26
N GLY A 187 35.50 -4.44 -24.01
CA GLY A 187 34.74 -4.07 -22.82
C GLY A 187 35.04 -2.67 -22.27
N GLU A 188 34.02 -2.05 -21.65
CA GLU A 188 34.14 -0.82 -20.83
C GLU A 188 35.13 -1.00 -19.66
N TRP A 189 35.25 -2.23 -19.18
CA TRP A 189 36.11 -2.63 -18.07
C TRP A 189 37.38 -3.32 -18.54
N ILE A 190 38.49 -3.02 -17.87
CA ILE A 190 39.80 -3.64 -18.09
C ILE A 190 40.16 -4.46 -16.85
N TRP A 191 40.20 -5.78 -17.00
CA TRP A 191 40.60 -6.71 -15.95
C TRP A 191 42.13 -6.76 -15.83
N LYS A 192 42.65 -6.64 -14.60
CA LYS A 192 44.08 -6.61 -14.28
C LYS A 192 44.48 -7.87 -13.51
N GLN A 193 45.48 -7.76 -12.64
CA GLN A 193 45.97 -8.87 -11.82
C GLN A 193 44.89 -9.45 -10.91
N LYS A 194 45.00 -10.75 -10.66
CA LYS A 194 44.20 -11.47 -9.67
C LYS A 194 44.60 -11.01 -8.26
N LEU A 195 43.61 -10.64 -7.46
CA LEU A 195 43.75 -10.24 -6.05
C LEU A 195 43.54 -11.43 -5.11
N GLY A 196 42.66 -12.36 -5.47
CA GLY A 196 42.38 -13.53 -4.65
C GLY A 196 41.51 -14.58 -5.34
N SER A 197 41.41 -15.75 -4.74
CA SER A 197 40.44 -16.79 -5.12
C SER A 197 40.01 -17.61 -3.93
N GLY A 198 38.74 -18.01 -3.92
CA GLY A 198 38.17 -18.86 -2.89
C GLY A 198 36.90 -19.56 -3.35
N GLY A 199 36.13 -20.10 -2.41
CA GLY A 199 34.88 -20.81 -2.68
C GLY A 199 33.79 -19.95 -3.35
N PHE A 200 33.95 -18.63 -3.33
CA PHE A 200 33.02 -17.64 -3.86
C PHE A 200 33.42 -17.07 -5.23
N GLY A 201 34.47 -17.63 -5.86
CA GLY A 201 34.98 -17.19 -7.15
C GLY A 201 36.36 -16.55 -7.06
N GLU A 202 36.71 -15.78 -8.10
CA GLU A 202 38.01 -15.15 -8.26
C GLU A 202 37.86 -13.64 -8.26
N VAL A 203 38.75 -12.91 -7.59
CA VAL A 203 38.68 -11.45 -7.51
C VAL A 203 39.87 -10.87 -8.28
N PHE A 204 39.59 -9.91 -9.16
CA PHE A 204 40.59 -9.22 -9.97
C PHE A 204 40.58 -7.72 -9.66
N ALA A 205 41.73 -7.06 -9.79
CA ALA A 205 41.73 -5.61 -9.91
C ALA A 205 41.11 -5.23 -11.25
N ALA A 206 40.36 -4.13 -11.28
CA ALA A 206 39.67 -3.64 -12.45
C ALA A 206 39.83 -2.13 -12.59
N GLU A 207 39.89 -1.67 -13.84
CA GLU A 207 39.89 -0.26 -14.21
C GLU A 207 38.76 -0.02 -15.20
N ARG A 208 38.04 1.10 -15.07
CA ARG A 208 37.05 1.52 -16.06
C ARG A 208 37.71 2.45 -17.07
N ARG A 209 37.47 2.25 -18.37
CA ARG A 209 38.03 3.14 -19.40
C ARG A 209 37.63 4.60 -19.15
N GLY A 210 38.61 5.50 -19.20
CA GLY A 210 38.39 6.93 -18.95
C GLY A 210 38.16 7.29 -17.47
N CYS A 211 38.30 6.35 -16.54
CA CYS A 211 38.20 6.59 -15.10
C CYS A 211 39.55 6.26 -14.42
N PRO A 212 40.11 7.17 -13.61
CA PRO A 212 41.38 6.93 -12.94
C PRO A 212 41.25 5.99 -11.73
N ASP A 213 40.02 5.75 -11.26
CA ASP A 213 39.75 4.96 -10.07
C ASP A 213 40.01 3.46 -10.32
N ARG A 214 40.50 2.80 -9.26
CA ARG A 214 40.65 1.34 -9.22
C ARG A 214 39.45 0.69 -8.56
N PHE A 215 39.12 -0.50 -9.03
CA PHE A 215 37.99 -1.29 -8.59
C PHE A 215 38.40 -2.75 -8.34
N ALA A 216 37.54 -3.49 -7.64
CA ALA A 216 37.65 -4.93 -7.50
C ALA A 216 36.50 -5.60 -8.26
N ALA A 217 36.80 -6.62 -9.07
CA ALA A 217 35.82 -7.39 -9.82
C ALA A 217 35.80 -8.84 -9.33
N LYS A 218 34.73 -9.24 -8.65
CA LYS A 218 34.49 -10.63 -8.26
C LYS A 218 33.86 -11.38 -9.44
N ARG A 219 34.62 -12.31 -10.01
CA ARG A 219 34.26 -13.16 -11.14
C ARG A 219 33.67 -14.48 -10.65
N ILE A 220 32.47 -14.79 -11.14
CA ILE A 220 31.83 -16.09 -11.02
C ILE A 220 31.68 -16.70 -12.41
N THR A 221 32.12 -17.94 -12.58
CA THR A 221 32.10 -18.62 -13.88
C THR A 221 30.94 -19.62 -13.92
N MET A 222 30.08 -19.47 -14.92
CA MET A 222 29.09 -20.46 -15.33
C MET A 222 29.61 -21.17 -16.58
N ARG A 223 29.80 -22.49 -16.54
CA ARG A 223 30.30 -23.23 -17.70
C ARG A 223 29.13 -23.85 -18.46
N ASP A 224 29.27 -23.97 -19.77
CA ASP A 224 28.26 -24.63 -20.60
C ASP A 224 28.07 -26.11 -20.22
N SER A 225 29.12 -26.74 -19.68
CA SER A 225 29.08 -28.12 -19.18
C SER A 225 28.45 -28.29 -17.80
N ASP A 226 28.14 -27.19 -17.09
CA ASP A 226 27.42 -27.28 -15.83
C ASP A 226 25.94 -27.66 -16.08
N LEU A 227 25.37 -28.52 -15.25
CA LEU A 227 23.95 -28.89 -15.31
C LEU A 227 23.06 -27.64 -15.17
N ILE A 228 21.87 -27.65 -15.79
CA ILE A 228 20.92 -26.52 -15.77
C ILE A 228 20.64 -26.04 -14.34
N ASP A 229 20.31 -26.95 -13.42
CA ASP A 229 20.06 -26.61 -12.01
C ASP A 229 21.26 -25.89 -11.35
N LYS A 230 22.49 -26.26 -11.72
CA LYS A 230 23.70 -25.64 -11.20
C LYS A 230 23.91 -24.25 -11.81
N GLN A 231 23.62 -24.07 -13.10
CA GLN A 231 23.66 -22.77 -13.76
C GLN A 231 22.66 -21.80 -13.12
N GLU A 232 21.42 -22.25 -12.88
CA GLU A 232 20.40 -21.47 -12.20
C GLU A 232 20.82 -21.07 -10.78
N GLN A 233 21.43 -21.98 -10.02
CA GLN A 233 21.98 -21.69 -8.69
C GLN A 233 23.10 -20.65 -8.73
N ILE A 234 24.00 -20.73 -9.71
CA ILE A 234 25.10 -19.76 -9.89
C ILE A 234 24.53 -18.37 -10.17
N VAL A 235 23.61 -18.26 -11.13
CA VAL A 235 22.97 -17.00 -11.52
C VAL A 235 22.18 -16.42 -10.34
N SER A 236 21.38 -17.23 -9.67
CA SER A 236 20.59 -16.83 -8.49
C SER A 236 21.48 -16.32 -7.36
N ALA A 237 22.58 -17.02 -7.05
CA ALA A 237 23.54 -16.60 -6.03
C ALA A 237 24.21 -15.26 -6.39
N PHE A 238 24.63 -15.07 -7.65
CA PHE A 238 25.21 -13.82 -8.12
C PHE A 238 24.25 -12.64 -7.95
N PHE A 239 23.01 -12.76 -8.44
CA PHE A 239 22.02 -11.69 -8.34
C PHE A 239 21.59 -11.41 -6.90
N LYS A 240 21.54 -12.46 -6.05
CA LYS A 240 21.27 -12.29 -4.62
C LYS A 240 22.36 -11.48 -3.92
N GLU A 241 23.63 -11.79 -4.20
CA GLU A 241 24.77 -11.05 -3.65
C GLU A 241 24.79 -9.60 -4.16
N MET A 242 24.59 -9.41 -5.46
CA MET A 242 24.51 -8.09 -6.09
C MET A 242 23.43 -7.22 -5.43
N LYS A 243 22.21 -7.76 -5.29
CA LYS A 243 21.09 -7.03 -4.68
C LYS A 243 21.39 -6.62 -3.23
N ALA A 244 22.00 -7.51 -2.45
CA ALA A 244 22.36 -7.21 -1.07
C ALA A 244 23.34 -6.03 -0.97
N LEU A 245 24.33 -5.98 -1.85
CA LEU A 245 25.30 -4.89 -1.87
C LEU A 245 24.73 -3.59 -2.48
N GLN A 246 23.86 -3.68 -3.50
CA GLN A 246 23.19 -2.51 -4.10
C GLN A 246 22.35 -1.73 -3.09
N GLU A 247 21.69 -2.42 -2.16
CA GLU A 247 20.88 -1.83 -1.09
C GLU A 247 21.73 -1.25 0.07
N CYS A 248 23.06 -1.45 0.04
CA CYS A 248 23.98 -1.01 1.09
C CYS A 248 24.71 0.30 0.72
N ARG A 249 24.61 1.29 1.61
CA ARG A 249 25.37 2.55 1.57
C ARG A 249 25.84 2.88 2.99
N HIS A 250 27.05 2.43 3.33
CA HIS A 250 27.61 2.60 4.67
C HIS A 250 29.15 2.66 4.61
N PRO A 251 29.82 3.51 5.42
CA PRO A 251 31.29 3.59 5.42
C PRO A 251 31.98 2.28 5.86
N ARG A 252 31.27 1.35 6.49
CA ARG A 252 31.79 0.05 6.98
C ARG A 252 31.31 -1.16 6.19
N VAL A 253 30.74 -0.94 5.00
CA VAL A 253 30.33 -2.00 4.07
C VAL A 253 30.91 -1.68 2.69
N VAL A 254 31.50 -2.66 2.02
CA VAL A 254 32.04 -2.48 0.67
C VAL A 254 30.94 -2.03 -0.27
N ARG A 255 31.22 -0.97 -1.04
CA ARG A 255 30.29 -0.35 -1.96
C ARG A 255 30.21 -1.12 -3.27
N TYR A 256 28.99 -1.46 -3.67
CA TYR A 256 28.67 -1.87 -5.04
C TYR A 256 28.90 -0.71 -6.02
N ILE A 257 29.57 -1.01 -7.13
CA ILE A 257 29.83 -0.04 -8.21
C ILE A 257 29.00 -0.39 -9.43
N ASP A 258 29.14 -1.61 -9.94
CA ASP A 258 28.50 -2.02 -11.19
C ASP A 258 28.50 -3.55 -11.35
N ARG A 259 27.94 -4.06 -12.46
CA ARG A 259 28.02 -5.45 -12.92
C ARG A 259 28.51 -5.51 -14.36
N ALA A 260 29.21 -6.59 -14.72
CA ALA A 260 29.57 -6.86 -16.11
C ALA A 260 29.46 -8.36 -16.41
N PHE A 261 29.43 -8.71 -17.69
CA PHE A 261 29.37 -10.08 -18.15
C PHE A 261 30.30 -10.24 -19.36
N GLU A 262 30.95 -11.38 -19.46
CA GLU A 262 31.84 -11.69 -20.58
C GLU A 262 31.58 -13.13 -21.00
N THR A 263 31.24 -13.31 -22.27
CA THR A 263 31.17 -14.62 -22.88
C THR A 263 32.58 -15.10 -23.18
N VAL A 264 32.89 -16.33 -22.78
CA VAL A 264 34.16 -17.00 -23.07
C VAL A 264 33.91 -18.34 -23.75
N LYS A 265 34.94 -18.93 -24.36
CA LYS A 265 34.84 -20.21 -25.09
C LYS A 265 34.21 -21.37 -24.29
N SER A 266 34.24 -21.30 -22.96
CA SER A 266 33.76 -22.35 -22.06
C SER A 266 32.51 -21.99 -21.26
N GLY A 267 31.83 -20.88 -21.59
CA GLY A 267 30.62 -20.41 -20.92
C GLY A 267 30.59 -18.90 -20.69
N VAL A 268 30.08 -18.46 -19.53
CA VAL A 268 29.89 -17.04 -19.21
C VAL A 268 30.59 -16.68 -17.90
N HIS A 269 31.25 -15.53 -17.88
CA HIS A 269 31.79 -14.91 -16.68
C HIS A 269 30.88 -13.77 -16.24
N PHE A 270 30.48 -13.82 -14.97
CA PHE A 270 29.71 -12.79 -14.28
C PHE A 270 30.66 -12.01 -13.39
N TYR A 271 30.67 -10.68 -13.49
CA TYR A 271 31.53 -9.80 -12.71
C TYR A 271 30.68 -8.89 -11.83
N LEU A 272 30.97 -8.92 -10.53
CA LEU A 272 30.43 -7.98 -9.55
C LEU A 272 31.52 -6.95 -9.24
N ILE A 273 31.32 -5.70 -9.68
CA ILE A 273 32.29 -4.62 -9.50
C ILE A 273 32.01 -3.88 -8.19
N MET A 274 33.05 -3.76 -7.38
CA MET A 274 33.03 -3.14 -6.05
C MET A 274 34.17 -2.13 -5.91
N GLU A 275 34.10 -1.29 -4.89
CA GLU A 275 35.23 -0.44 -4.53
C GLU A 275 36.48 -1.26 -4.22
N TYR A 276 37.65 -0.73 -4.59
CA TYR A 276 38.93 -1.37 -4.32
C TYR A 276 39.42 -1.08 -2.91
N MET A 277 39.80 -2.14 -2.19
CA MET A 277 40.33 -2.08 -0.83
C MET A 277 41.85 -2.32 -0.89
N SER A 278 42.63 -1.23 -0.81
CA SER A 278 44.05 -1.23 -1.16
C SER A 278 44.95 -2.00 -0.20
N GLU A 279 44.55 -2.16 1.05
CA GLU A 279 45.33 -2.85 2.08
C GLU A 279 44.98 -4.35 2.19
N GLY A 280 44.11 -4.85 1.31
CA GLY A 280 43.71 -6.25 1.30
C GLY A 280 42.79 -6.62 2.47
N SER A 281 42.79 -7.89 2.86
CA SER A 281 41.99 -8.36 3.99
C SER A 281 42.71 -8.17 5.32
N LEU A 282 41.95 -8.14 6.41
CA LEU A 282 42.50 -8.14 7.76
C LEU A 282 43.38 -9.37 7.98
N SER A 283 43.03 -10.53 7.39
CA SER A 283 43.90 -11.71 7.44
C SER A 283 45.27 -11.47 6.80
N ASP A 284 45.33 -10.71 5.72
CA ASP A 284 46.60 -10.37 5.04
C ASP A 284 47.43 -9.43 5.92
N VAL A 285 46.77 -8.46 6.55
CA VAL A 285 47.40 -7.53 7.51
C VAL A 285 47.99 -8.29 8.69
N ILE A 286 47.26 -9.22 9.32
CA ILE A 286 47.82 -10.01 10.43
C ILE A 286 48.96 -10.92 9.99
N LYS A 287 48.89 -11.51 8.79
CA LYS A 287 50.01 -12.32 8.26
C LYS A 287 51.26 -11.47 8.02
N ARG A 288 51.09 -10.23 7.57
CA ARG A 288 52.18 -9.30 7.24
C ARG A 288 52.78 -8.66 8.49
N ASP A 289 51.93 -8.15 9.37
CA ASP A 289 52.31 -7.24 10.47
C ASP A 289 52.29 -7.94 11.85
N GLY A 290 51.81 -9.19 11.92
CA GLY A 290 51.68 -9.94 13.16
C GLY A 290 50.40 -9.60 13.93
N LYS A 291 50.41 -9.75 15.27
CA LYS A 291 49.23 -9.45 16.11
C LYS A 291 48.84 -7.98 15.96
N LEU A 292 47.54 -7.73 15.88
CA LEU A 292 47.00 -6.40 16.10
C LEU A 292 47.30 -5.95 17.53
N ASP A 293 47.81 -4.73 17.68
CA ASP A 293 47.82 -4.07 18.98
C ASP A 293 46.39 -3.81 19.47
N GLU A 294 46.24 -3.66 20.78
CA GLU A 294 44.93 -3.51 21.42
C GLU A 294 44.15 -2.29 20.90
N LEU A 295 44.84 -1.21 20.54
CA LEU A 295 44.22 0.01 20.06
C LEU A 295 43.64 -0.17 18.65
N LYS A 296 44.39 -0.81 17.74
CA LYS A 296 43.92 -1.20 16.41
C LYS A 296 42.78 -2.19 16.49
N ALA A 297 42.92 -3.22 17.33
CA ALA A 297 41.85 -4.20 17.56
C ALA A 297 40.57 -3.51 18.02
N LYS A 298 40.65 -2.63 19.03
CA LYS A 298 39.50 -1.85 19.52
C LYS A 298 38.86 -0.98 18.42
N ARG A 299 39.67 -0.28 17.63
CA ARG A 299 39.20 0.54 16.50
C ARG A 299 38.47 -0.32 15.47
N PHE A 300 39.09 -1.41 15.03
CA PHE A 300 38.52 -2.31 14.02
C PHE A 300 37.25 -2.99 14.52
N THR A 301 37.20 -3.41 15.79
CA THR A 301 35.97 -3.94 16.41
C THR A 301 34.86 -2.91 16.40
N GLY A 302 35.12 -1.65 16.79
CA GLY A 302 34.10 -0.60 16.77
C GLY A 302 33.53 -0.37 15.38
N GLN A 303 34.40 -0.31 14.36
CA GLN A 303 34.02 -0.16 12.96
C GLN A 303 33.24 -1.39 12.42
N LEU A 304 33.64 -2.59 12.83
CA LEU A 304 32.99 -3.83 12.43
C LEU A 304 31.57 -3.92 12.98
N LEU A 305 31.40 -3.57 14.26
CA LEU A 305 30.10 -3.55 14.92
C LEU A 305 29.17 -2.47 14.32
N ASP A 306 29.72 -1.32 13.94
CA ASP A 306 28.99 -0.26 13.24
C ASP A 306 28.45 -0.75 11.88
N GLY A 307 29.30 -1.45 11.10
CA GLY A 307 28.87 -2.09 9.85
C GLY A 307 27.82 -3.18 10.06
N LEU A 308 27.97 -4.02 11.07
CA LEU A 308 26.99 -5.08 11.39
C LEU A 308 25.65 -4.52 11.84
N LEU A 309 25.66 -3.48 12.68
CA LEU A 309 24.44 -2.80 13.13
C LEU A 309 23.65 -2.27 11.92
N TYR A 310 24.34 -1.64 10.97
CA TYR A 310 23.73 -1.15 9.72
C TYR A 310 23.03 -2.28 8.92
N LEU A 311 23.68 -3.44 8.79
CA LEU A 311 23.12 -4.60 8.08
C LEU A 311 21.91 -5.19 8.81
N HIS A 312 22.03 -5.36 10.13
CA HIS A 312 20.98 -5.95 10.96
C HIS A 312 19.70 -5.09 10.99
N GLN A 313 19.84 -3.76 11.04
CA GLN A 313 18.72 -2.82 10.90
C GLN A 313 17.98 -2.96 9.56
N ARG A 314 18.66 -3.44 8.52
CA ARG A 314 18.09 -3.72 7.19
C ARG A 314 17.64 -5.17 7.03
N ASN A 315 17.61 -5.95 8.10
CA ASN A 315 17.23 -7.36 8.09
C ASN A 315 18.14 -8.23 7.20
N ILE A 316 19.43 -7.86 7.10
CA ILE A 316 20.48 -8.61 6.40
C ILE A 316 21.35 -9.27 7.47
N ILE A 317 21.46 -10.60 7.44
CA ILE A 317 22.39 -11.37 8.27
C ILE A 317 23.56 -11.78 7.38
N HIS A 318 24.80 -11.49 7.81
CA HIS A 318 25.98 -11.67 6.97
C HIS A 318 26.41 -13.15 6.85
N ARG A 319 26.42 -13.87 7.97
CA ARG A 319 26.71 -15.32 8.10
C ARG A 319 28.13 -15.78 7.75
N ASP A 320 29.04 -14.89 7.40
CA ASP A 320 30.43 -15.25 7.05
C ASP A 320 31.43 -14.16 7.50
N ILE A 321 31.30 -13.74 8.76
CA ILE A 321 32.22 -12.77 9.38
C ILE A 321 33.51 -13.49 9.74
N LYS A 322 34.62 -13.09 9.10
CA LYS A 322 35.97 -13.59 9.33
C LYS A 322 37.00 -12.58 8.82
N CYS A 323 38.25 -12.67 9.29
CA CYS A 323 39.32 -11.73 8.91
C CYS A 323 39.56 -11.64 7.39
N SER A 324 39.29 -12.69 6.61
CA SER A 324 39.43 -12.64 5.14
C SER A 324 38.32 -11.83 4.45
N ASN A 325 37.20 -11.60 5.14
CA ASN A 325 36.03 -10.86 4.63
C ASN A 325 35.92 -9.46 5.26
N ILE A 326 36.91 -9.06 6.06
CA ILE A 326 37.06 -7.70 6.58
C ILE A 326 38.20 -7.08 5.77
N LEU A 327 37.90 -6.09 4.94
CA LEU A 327 38.87 -5.46 4.05
C LEU A 327 39.29 -4.08 4.54
N LEU A 328 40.50 -3.65 4.21
CA LEU A 328 41.06 -2.37 4.63
C LEU A 328 41.31 -1.45 3.42
N ASP A 329 40.92 -0.19 3.57
CA ASP A 329 41.23 0.86 2.60
C ASP A 329 42.55 1.58 2.94
N GLY A 330 42.99 2.47 2.06
CA GLY A 330 44.24 3.23 2.24
C GLY A 330 44.20 4.24 3.41
N SER A 331 43.04 4.46 4.03
CA SER A 331 42.91 5.27 5.25
C SER A 331 43.04 4.43 6.53
N GLY A 332 43.25 3.11 6.39
CA GLY A 332 43.32 2.17 7.49
C GLY A 332 41.96 1.91 8.14
N ASP A 333 40.88 2.09 7.38
CA ASP A 333 39.51 1.87 7.81
C ASP A 333 38.99 0.53 7.27
N ILE A 334 38.25 -0.20 8.11
CA ILE A 334 37.73 -1.53 7.72
C ILE A 334 36.35 -1.43 7.07
N LYS A 335 36.08 -2.37 6.15
CA LYS A 335 34.75 -2.59 5.56
C LYS A 335 34.43 -4.08 5.48
N LEU A 336 33.17 -4.41 5.74
CA LEU A 336 32.60 -5.74 5.53
C LEU A 336 32.48 -6.03 4.03
N ALA A 337 32.96 -7.21 3.62
CA ALA A 337 32.94 -7.70 2.26
C ALA A 337 32.39 -9.13 2.19
N ASP A 338 32.19 -9.62 0.96
CA ASP A 338 31.73 -10.97 0.62
C ASP A 338 30.31 -11.31 1.11
N PHE A 339 29.33 -10.95 0.27
CA PHE A 339 27.91 -11.09 0.58
C PHE A 339 27.32 -12.38 -0.04
N GLY A 340 28.16 -13.29 -0.54
CA GLY A 340 27.72 -14.55 -1.15
C GLY A 340 26.95 -15.45 -0.20
N CYS A 341 27.13 -15.26 1.11
CA CYS A 341 26.46 -16.00 2.16
C CYS A 341 25.31 -15.23 2.83
N VAL A 342 24.83 -14.08 2.36
CA VAL A 342 23.81 -13.32 3.14
C VAL A 342 22.41 -13.95 3.15
N LYS A 343 21.65 -13.66 4.22
CA LYS A 343 20.22 -14.00 4.35
C LYS A 343 19.39 -12.75 4.62
N PHE A 344 18.38 -12.53 3.79
CA PHE A 344 17.34 -11.53 4.03
C PHE A 344 16.24 -12.15 4.91
N LYS A 345 15.91 -11.55 6.05
CA LYS A 345 14.91 -12.15 6.97
C LYS A 345 13.53 -12.33 6.34
N LYS A 346 13.18 -11.54 5.32
CA LYS A 346 11.87 -11.56 4.66
C LYS A 346 11.76 -12.57 3.52
N SER A 347 12.86 -13.18 3.06
CA SER A 347 12.82 -14.15 1.97
C SER A 347 12.48 -15.55 2.50
N LYS A 348 11.36 -16.14 2.08
CA LYS A 348 10.97 -17.53 2.37
C LYS A 348 11.75 -18.59 1.57
N VAL A 349 12.52 -18.16 0.57
CA VAL A 349 13.33 -19.05 -0.28
C VAL A 349 14.68 -19.26 0.41
N ASP A 350 14.77 -20.33 1.19
CA ASP A 350 16.01 -20.81 1.79
C ASP A 350 16.69 -21.75 0.78
N SER A 351 17.72 -21.27 0.09
CA SER A 351 18.79 -22.17 -0.32
C SER A 351 19.59 -22.44 0.95
N GLY A 352 19.37 -23.63 1.51
CA GLY A 352 19.92 -24.06 2.79
C GLY A 352 21.36 -23.61 2.96
N ALA A 353 21.69 -23.10 4.15
CA ALA A 353 23.06 -22.73 4.48
C ALA A 353 23.95 -23.93 4.15
N LYS A 354 24.73 -23.84 3.07
CA LYS A 354 25.76 -24.83 2.79
C LYS A 354 26.67 -24.77 4.00
N MET A 355 26.69 -25.86 4.78
CA MET A 355 27.53 -26.03 5.96
C MET A 355 28.98 -25.78 5.54
N THR A 356 29.42 -24.54 5.64
CA THR A 356 30.71 -24.05 5.14
C THR A 356 31.45 -23.44 6.31
N GLY A 357 31.72 -24.28 7.30
CA GLY A 357 32.52 -23.93 8.46
C GLY A 357 33.14 -25.18 9.05
N THR A 358 34.40 -25.06 9.47
CA THR A 358 34.98 -26.03 10.39
C THR A 358 34.16 -25.99 11.68
N ALA A 359 33.57 -27.11 12.11
CA ALA A 359 32.55 -27.19 13.17
C ALA A 359 32.90 -26.42 14.47
N TRP A 360 34.19 -26.24 14.78
CA TRP A 360 34.71 -25.52 15.94
C TRP A 360 34.42 -24.01 15.96
N TRP A 361 34.02 -23.41 14.83
CA TRP A 361 33.83 -21.96 14.69
C TRP A 361 32.35 -21.56 14.76
N MET A 362 31.44 -22.53 14.73
CA MET A 362 30.00 -22.28 14.60
C MET A 362 29.40 -21.74 15.89
N ALA A 363 28.51 -20.76 15.75
CA ALA A 363 27.68 -20.32 16.86
C ALA A 363 26.86 -21.51 17.39
N PRO A 364 26.66 -21.65 18.71
CA PRO A 364 26.07 -22.84 19.30
C PRO A 364 24.64 -23.15 18.79
N GLU A 365 23.87 -22.13 18.41
CA GLU A 365 22.54 -22.25 17.81
C GLU A 365 22.56 -22.76 16.35
N LEU A 366 23.73 -22.73 15.70
CA LEU A 366 23.94 -23.27 14.36
C LEU A 366 24.38 -24.72 14.35
N ILE A 367 24.68 -25.30 15.52
CA ILE A 367 25.01 -26.72 15.66
C ILE A 367 23.70 -27.51 15.60
N PRO A 368 23.52 -28.43 14.63
CA PRO A 368 22.29 -29.21 14.53
C PRO A 368 22.02 -30.00 15.81
N LYS A 369 20.84 -29.80 16.39
CA LYS A 369 20.30 -30.61 17.50
C LYS A 369 18.95 -31.15 17.08
N ASP A 370 18.73 -32.46 17.29
CA ASP A 370 17.42 -33.14 17.26
C ASP A 370 16.43 -32.63 16.20
N ASN A 371 16.64 -32.99 14.93
CA ASN A 371 15.75 -32.70 13.79
C ASN A 371 15.37 -31.22 13.56
N GLN A 372 15.98 -30.26 14.27
CA GLN A 372 15.79 -28.83 14.02
C GLN A 372 16.83 -28.33 13.02
N SER A 373 16.36 -27.65 11.97
CA SER A 373 17.26 -26.96 11.05
C SER A 373 17.90 -25.76 11.75
N PRO A 374 19.24 -25.63 11.71
CA PRO A 374 19.92 -24.49 12.32
C PRO A 374 19.45 -23.20 11.65
N THR A 375 19.13 -22.19 12.47
CA THR A 375 18.61 -20.90 12.00
C THR A 375 19.59 -19.78 12.33
N PRO A 376 20.32 -19.25 11.32
CA PRO A 376 21.19 -18.09 11.52
C PRO A 376 20.40 -16.87 11.96
N SER A 377 21.00 -16.11 12.88
CA SER A 377 20.45 -14.85 13.40
C SER A 377 21.54 -13.78 13.49
N GLU A 378 21.15 -12.54 13.79
CA GLU A 378 22.09 -11.46 14.15
C GLU A 378 23.09 -11.87 15.25
N LYS A 379 22.64 -12.73 16.18
CA LYS A 379 23.47 -13.20 17.30
C LYS A 379 24.60 -14.10 16.82
N SER A 380 24.36 -14.85 15.74
CA SER A 380 25.38 -15.67 15.10
C SER A 380 26.49 -14.80 14.48
N ASP A 381 26.14 -13.66 13.85
CA ASP A 381 27.16 -12.71 13.36
C ASP A 381 28.01 -12.14 14.51
N VAL A 382 27.38 -11.82 15.65
CA VAL A 382 28.10 -11.34 16.85
C VAL A 382 29.05 -12.40 17.41
N TRP A 383 28.66 -13.68 17.39
CA TRP A 383 29.56 -14.78 17.74
C TRP A 383 30.80 -14.79 16.83
N TYR A 384 30.61 -14.68 15.52
CA TYR A 384 31.71 -14.67 14.56
C TYR A 384 32.64 -13.45 14.69
N VAL A 385 32.13 -12.30 15.14
CA VAL A 385 32.98 -11.17 15.55
C VAL A 385 33.91 -11.60 16.69
N GLY A 386 33.37 -12.21 17.74
CA GLY A 386 34.15 -12.69 18.89
C GLY A 386 35.25 -13.67 18.47
N ILE A 387 34.92 -14.64 17.61
CA ILE A 387 35.87 -15.63 17.11
C ILE A 387 36.96 -14.96 16.24
N SER A 388 36.58 -14.03 15.35
CA SER A 388 37.53 -13.29 14.51
C SER A 388 38.55 -12.51 15.34
N LEU A 389 38.14 -12.00 16.51
CA LEU A 389 39.03 -11.30 17.45
C LEU A 389 39.85 -12.27 18.33
N GLN A 390 39.34 -13.46 18.63
CA GLN A 390 39.97 -14.42 19.55
C GLN A 390 41.03 -15.30 18.90
N VAL A 391 40.80 -15.80 17.68
CA VAL A 391 41.68 -16.78 17.02
C VAL A 391 43.10 -16.25 16.83
N GLU A 392 43.27 -14.95 16.69
CA GLU A 392 44.59 -14.32 16.52
C GLU A 392 45.33 -14.05 17.84
N LYS A 393 44.65 -14.16 18.99
CA LYS A 393 45.33 -14.14 20.29
C LYS A 393 46.11 -15.44 20.52
N SER A 394 45.54 -16.57 20.07
CA SER A 394 46.02 -17.94 20.30
C SER A 394 46.97 -18.48 19.23
N PHE A 395 46.81 -18.10 17.96
CA PHE A 395 47.64 -18.63 16.85
C PHE A 395 49.11 -18.24 16.87
N LEU A 396 49.48 -17.29 17.74
CA LEU A 396 50.83 -16.80 17.90
C LEU A 396 51.39 -17.10 19.30
N GLN A 397 50.80 -18.06 20.02
CA GLN A 397 51.36 -18.62 21.26
C GLN A 397 51.80 -20.09 21.16
N ASN A 398 51.48 -20.81 20.08
CA ASN A 398 51.79 -22.23 19.97
C ASN A 398 52.89 -22.55 18.94
N GLU A 399 54.14 -22.37 19.35
CA GLU A 399 55.23 -23.33 19.04
C GLU A 399 55.24 -24.52 20.04
N GLY A 400 54.22 -24.67 20.88
CA GLY A 400 54.08 -25.80 21.80
C GLY A 400 52.65 -26.29 21.81
N GLY A 401 52.49 -27.62 21.85
CA GLY A 401 51.23 -28.34 21.76
C GLY A 401 50.05 -27.73 22.51
N TYR A 402 48.88 -27.90 21.91
CA TYR A 402 47.56 -27.67 22.50
C TYR A 402 47.53 -28.11 23.97
N ARG A 403 47.33 -27.15 24.88
CA ARG A 403 46.89 -27.41 26.25
C ARG A 403 45.67 -26.54 26.52
N PHE A 404 44.53 -27.19 26.70
CA PHE A 404 43.40 -26.68 27.48
C PHE A 404 43.61 -27.08 28.94
#